data_AF-Q9RZ43-F1
#
_entry.id   AF-Q9RZ43-F1
#
_cell.length_a   1.000
_cell.length_b   1.000
_cell.length_c   1.000
_cell.angle_alpha   90.00
_cell.angle_beta   90.00
_cell.angle_gamma   90.00
#
_symmetry.space_group_name_H-M   'P 1'
#
loop_
_entity.id
_entity.type
_entity.pdbx_description
1 polymer ?
#
loop_
_entity_poly.entity_id
_entity_poly.type
_entity_poly.pdbx_seq_one_letter_code
_entity_poly.pdbx_strand_id
1 'polypeptide(L)'
;MADLYYLYNSAVGWRDLPPTMRPAGASAPTSGNLVRARGHTVIHNLADGLPDPVPVQLTGLWDTGYEELLSSELDWWTWFVTGCTEYRRGDRPPDEVRGSSLIWAPVDDDSSVATVTITLIPARVRNPATAPSGAFKGF
;
A
#
# COMPACT_ATOMS: atom_id res chain seq x y z
N MET A 1 -10.59 -1.91 -18.91
CA MET A 1 -9.23 -1.36 -18.81
C MET A 1 -8.73 -1.65 -17.41
N ALA A 2 -7.54 -2.24 -17.25
CA ALA A 2 -6.94 -2.42 -15.92
C ALA A 2 -6.49 -1.05 -15.40
N ASP A 3 -6.74 -0.76 -14.13
CA ASP A 3 -6.25 0.48 -13.54
C ASP A 3 -4.73 0.42 -13.37
N LEU A 4 -4.05 1.48 -13.81
CA LEU A 4 -2.61 1.65 -13.58
C LEU A 4 -2.38 2.25 -12.20
N TYR A 5 -1.32 1.79 -11.54
CA TYR A 5 -0.92 2.27 -10.24
C TYR A 5 0.46 2.91 -10.33
N TYR A 6 0.65 3.98 -9.57
CA TYR A 6 1.91 4.72 -9.51
C TYR A 6 2.29 4.91 -8.05
N LEU A 7 3.58 4.81 -7.79
CA LEU A 7 4.19 5.05 -6.48
C LEU A 7 5.20 6.19 -6.59
N TYR A 8 5.32 6.97 -5.54
CA TYR A 8 6.27 8.07 -5.44
C TYR A 8 7.25 7.83 -4.30
N ASN A 9 8.54 7.86 -4.62
CA ASN A 9 9.62 7.87 -3.65
C ASN A 9 10.37 9.21 -3.79
N SER A 10 10.61 9.92 -2.70
CA SER A 10 11.21 11.27 -2.74
C SER A 10 12.61 11.31 -3.37
N ALA A 11 13.37 10.21 -3.33
CA ALA A 11 14.71 10.12 -3.90
C ALA A 11 14.71 9.86 -5.42
N VAL A 12 13.62 9.33 -5.98
CA VAL A 12 13.57 8.83 -7.37
C VAL A 12 12.47 9.50 -8.20
N GLY A 13 11.38 9.93 -7.57
CA GLY A 13 10.18 10.42 -8.21
C GLY A 13 9.12 9.33 -8.45
N TRP A 14 8.24 9.59 -9.40
CA TRP A 14 7.13 8.70 -9.75
C TRP A 14 7.61 7.49 -10.56
N ARG A 15 7.10 6.32 -10.21
CA ARG A 15 7.25 5.08 -10.98
C ARG A 15 5.90 4.39 -11.15
N ASP A 16 5.71 3.84 -12.33
CA ASP A 16 4.59 2.99 -12.67
C ASP A 16 4.81 1.59 -12.09
N LEU A 17 3.72 1.02 -11.56
CA LEU A 17 3.69 -0.39 -11.18
C LEU A 17 3.30 -1.24 -12.39
N PRO A 18 3.73 -2.52 -12.41
CA PRO A 18 3.34 -3.45 -13.45
C PRO A 18 1.81 -3.47 -13.67
N PRO A 19 1.35 -3.52 -14.93
CA PRO A 19 -0.08 -3.50 -15.26
C PRO A 19 -0.82 -4.78 -14.81
N THR A 20 -0.09 -5.76 -14.28
CA THR A 20 -0.61 -6.98 -13.65
C THR A 20 -1.11 -6.73 -12.23
N MET A 21 -0.73 -5.62 -11.58
CA MET A 21 -1.09 -5.31 -10.19
C MET A 21 -2.58 -5.08 -10.02
N ARG A 22 -3.18 -5.78 -9.06
CA ARG A 22 -4.61 -5.69 -8.71
C ARG A 22 -4.76 -5.47 -7.22
N PRO A 23 -5.80 -4.76 -6.77
CA PRO A 23 -6.10 -4.68 -5.36
C PRO A 23 -6.39 -6.10 -4.84
N ALA A 24 -5.66 -6.52 -3.81
CA ALA A 24 -6.06 -7.69 -3.04
C ALA A 24 -7.38 -7.35 -2.31
N GLY A 25 -8.20 -8.37 -2.02
CA GLY A 25 -9.45 -8.20 -1.28
C GLY A 25 -9.25 -7.43 0.03
N ALA A 26 -10.33 -6.88 0.59
CA ALA A 26 -10.28 -5.99 1.74
C ALA A 26 -9.39 -6.54 2.87
N SER A 27 -8.29 -5.86 3.16
CA SER A 27 -7.37 -6.19 4.25
C SER A 27 -7.92 -5.70 5.59
N ALA A 28 -7.57 -6.37 6.68
CA ALA A 28 -7.91 -5.91 8.02
C ALA A 28 -7.23 -4.54 8.31
N PRO A 29 -7.89 -3.63 9.04
CA PRO A 29 -7.30 -2.35 9.42
C PRO A 29 -6.02 -2.55 10.24
N THR A 30 -5.02 -1.69 10.04
CA THR A 30 -3.76 -1.75 10.80
C THR A 30 -3.78 -0.73 11.93
N SER A 31 -3.87 -1.22 13.17
CA SER A 31 -3.85 -0.36 14.34
C SER A 31 -2.44 0.19 14.61
N GLY A 32 -2.31 1.51 14.67
CA GLY A 32 -1.09 2.17 15.16
C GLY A 32 -0.94 2.19 16.68
N ASN A 33 -1.86 1.54 17.41
CA ASN A 33 -1.91 1.60 18.86
C ASN A 33 -0.70 0.88 19.49
N LEU A 34 0.11 1.70 20.16
CA LEU A 34 1.36 1.38 20.84
C LEU A 34 1.29 0.10 21.68
N VAL A 35 2.23 -0.80 21.43
CA VAL A 35 2.57 -1.93 22.30
C VAL A 35 2.98 -1.38 23.67
N ARG A 36 2.44 -1.97 24.75
CA ARG A 36 2.82 -1.71 26.15
C ARG A 36 4.34 -1.58 26.32
N ALA A 37 4.85 -0.39 26.65
CA ALA A 37 6.16 -0.29 27.28
C ALA A 37 6.03 -0.87 28.70
N ARG A 38 6.76 -1.95 29.01
CA ARG A 38 6.82 -2.56 30.35
C ARG A 38 7.12 -1.47 31.40
N GLY A 39 6.17 -1.18 32.29
CA GLY A 39 6.37 -0.32 33.46
C GLY A 39 5.54 0.96 33.55
N HIS A 40 4.78 1.33 32.51
CA HIS A 40 3.86 2.48 32.59
C HIS A 40 2.41 2.01 32.86
N THR A 41 1.83 2.43 33.99
CA THR A 41 0.46 2.11 34.44
C THR A 41 -0.61 3.04 33.89
N VAL A 42 -0.22 4.08 33.13
CA VAL A 42 -1.15 5.08 32.61
C VAL A 42 -1.55 4.71 31.19
N ILE A 43 -2.80 4.28 31.04
CA ILE A 43 -3.43 4.06 29.74
C ILE A 43 -3.90 5.44 29.26
N HIS A 44 -3.11 6.10 28.42
CA HIS A 44 -3.64 7.21 27.62
C HIS A 44 -4.52 6.61 26.53
N ASN A 45 -5.83 6.78 26.67
CA ASN A 45 -6.76 6.46 25.60
C ASN A 45 -6.55 7.50 24.48
N LEU A 46 -5.72 7.16 23.50
CA LEU A 46 -5.47 7.95 22.29
C LEU A 46 -6.60 7.81 21.25
N ALA A 47 -7.74 7.23 21.63
CA ALA A 47 -8.91 7.11 20.76
C ALA A 47 -9.57 8.48 20.57
N ASP A 48 -9.04 9.27 19.64
CA ASP A 48 -9.79 10.36 18.99
C ASP A 48 -10.93 9.82 18.08
N GLY A 49 -11.38 8.58 18.30
CA GLY A 49 -12.50 7.95 17.58
C GLY A 49 -12.30 7.75 16.07
N LEU A 50 -11.11 8.06 15.55
CA LEU A 50 -10.81 7.88 14.14
C LEU A 50 -10.58 6.39 13.84
N PRO A 51 -11.22 5.84 12.79
CA PRO A 51 -10.99 4.46 12.39
C PRO A 51 -9.52 4.27 12.02
N ASP A 52 -8.96 3.09 12.28
CA ASP A 52 -7.62 2.76 11.84
C ASP A 52 -7.53 2.79 10.30
N PRO A 53 -6.40 3.22 9.71
CA PRO A 53 -6.23 3.21 8.27
C PRO A 53 -6.31 1.77 7.75
N VAL A 54 -7.18 1.56 6.77
CA VAL A 54 -7.27 0.28 6.05
C VAL A 54 -6.13 0.22 5.05
N PRO A 55 -5.25 -0.77 5.13
CA PRO A 55 -4.17 -0.93 4.16
C PRO A 55 -4.71 -1.14 2.74
N VAL A 56 -4.02 -0.56 1.77
CA VAL A 56 -4.22 -0.86 0.36
C VAL A 56 -3.20 -1.93 -0.01
N GLN A 57 -3.67 -3.14 -0.27
CA GLN A 57 -2.83 -4.22 -0.77
C GLN A 57 -2.97 -4.34 -2.28
N LEU A 58 -1.83 -4.40 -2.98
CA LEU A 58 -1.75 -4.62 -4.42
C LEU A 58 -0.95 -5.89 -4.66
N THR A 59 -1.51 -6.85 -5.37
CA THR A 59 -0.86 -8.10 -5.72
C THR A 59 -0.80 -8.26 -7.24
N GLY A 60 0.34 -8.74 -7.73
CA GLY A 60 0.57 -8.92 -9.16
C GLY A 60 1.78 -9.79 -9.44
N LEU A 61 2.11 -9.90 -10.72
CA LEU A 61 3.29 -10.63 -11.18
C LEU A 61 4.36 -9.63 -11.64
N TRP A 62 5.60 -9.90 -11.25
CA TRP A 62 6.80 -9.28 -11.78
C TRP A 62 7.52 -10.29 -12.66
N ASP A 63 7.78 -9.95 -13.92
CA ASP A 63 8.48 -10.81 -14.87
C ASP A 63 9.59 -9.99 -15.54
N THR A 64 10.82 -10.44 -15.36
CA THR A 64 12.03 -9.82 -15.91
C THR A 64 12.59 -10.58 -17.10
N GLY A 65 12.02 -11.74 -17.45
CA GLY A 65 12.53 -12.67 -18.46
C GLY A 65 13.84 -13.39 -18.09
N TYR A 66 14.52 -12.96 -17.02
CA TYR A 66 15.78 -13.54 -16.54
C TYR A 66 15.80 -13.57 -15.01
N GLU A 67 16.07 -14.75 -14.44
CA GLU A 67 16.12 -15.00 -12.99
C GLU A 67 17.13 -14.09 -12.27
N GLU A 68 18.33 -13.94 -12.84
CA GLU A 68 19.41 -13.12 -12.27
C GLU A 68 19.04 -11.63 -12.15
N LEU A 69 18.15 -11.14 -13.03
CA LEU A 69 17.65 -9.78 -12.98
C LEU A 69 16.50 -9.63 -11.98
N LEU A 70 15.72 -10.70 -11.75
CA LEU A 70 14.54 -10.66 -10.91
C LEU A 70 14.89 -10.25 -9.47
N SER A 71 15.89 -10.90 -8.86
CA SER A 71 16.28 -10.59 -7.47
C SER A 71 16.77 -9.15 -7.35
N SER A 72 17.65 -8.71 -8.25
CA SER A 72 18.23 -7.36 -8.22
C SER A 72 17.16 -6.28 -8.41
N GLU A 73 16.21 -6.53 -9.32
CA GLU A 73 15.09 -5.63 -9.57
C GLU A 73 14.14 -5.59 -8.36
N LEU A 74 13.79 -6.73 -7.78
CA LEU A 74 12.92 -6.80 -6.60
C LEU A 74 13.58 -6.19 -5.35
N ASP A 75 14.89 -6.27 -5.20
CA ASP A 75 15.62 -5.59 -4.12
C ASP A 75 15.55 -4.07 -4.26
N TRP A 76 15.75 -3.57 -5.49
CA TRP A 76 15.58 -2.15 -5.78
C TRP A 76 14.14 -1.69 -5.50
N TRP A 77 13.15 -2.47 -5.93
CA TRP A 77 11.74 -2.19 -5.69
C TRP A 77 11.38 -2.29 -4.21
N THR A 78 11.98 -3.20 -3.45
CA THR A 78 11.77 -3.30 -2.01
C THR A 78 12.24 -2.03 -1.31
N TRP A 79 13.43 -1.53 -1.63
CA TRP A 79 13.91 -0.24 -1.14
C TRP A 79 13.00 0.91 -1.58
N PHE A 80 12.65 0.95 -2.87
CA PHE A 80 11.81 2.01 -3.44
C PHE A 80 10.45 2.08 -2.76
N VAL A 81 9.77 0.93 -2.61
CA VAL A 81 8.45 0.82 -1.97
C VAL A 81 8.54 1.16 -0.50
N THR A 82 9.57 0.72 0.21
CA THR A 82 9.72 1.03 1.66
C THR A 82 9.88 2.53 1.91
N GLY A 83 10.50 3.26 0.97
CA GLY A 83 10.63 4.73 1.00
C GLY A 83 9.47 5.50 0.33
N CYS A 84 8.39 4.82 -0.04
CA CYS A 84 7.27 5.43 -0.76
C CYS A 84 6.47 6.37 0.16
N THR A 85 6.21 7.59 -0.32
CA THR A 85 5.45 8.61 0.44
C THR A 85 4.10 8.95 -0.17
N GLU A 86 3.86 8.62 -1.45
CA GLU A 86 2.57 8.84 -2.10
C GLU A 86 2.24 7.70 -3.07
N TYR A 87 0.96 7.44 -3.27
CA TYR A 87 0.49 6.52 -4.31
C TYR A 87 -0.66 7.15 -5.12
N ARG A 88 -0.82 6.70 -6.36
CA ARG A 88 -1.87 7.15 -7.28
C ARG A 88 -2.46 5.98 -8.06
N ARG A 89 -3.77 6.01 -8.31
CA ARG A 89 -4.51 5.05 -9.15
C ARG A 89 -5.12 5.77 -10.35
N GLY A 90 -4.65 5.46 -11.56
CA GLY A 90 -5.04 6.12 -12.81
C GLY A 90 -4.90 7.64 -12.70
N ASP A 91 -5.94 8.37 -13.10
CA ASP A 91 -5.99 9.83 -13.08
C ASP A 91 -6.47 10.44 -11.75
N ARG A 92 -6.61 9.62 -10.70
CA ARG A 92 -7.06 10.13 -9.38
C ARG A 92 -5.96 11.01 -8.74
N PRO A 93 -6.33 11.93 -7.83
CA PRO A 93 -5.35 12.63 -7.01
C PRO A 93 -4.46 11.65 -6.22
N PRO A 94 -3.17 11.98 -6.00
CA PRO A 94 -2.30 11.22 -5.11
C PRO A 94 -2.86 11.15 -3.68
N ASP A 95 -2.68 10.01 -3.03
CA ASP A 95 -2.94 9.81 -1.62
C ASP A 95 -1.59 9.63 -0.89
N GLU A 96 -1.43 10.31 0.25
CA GLU A 96 -0.24 10.21 1.10
C GLU A 96 -0.14 8.82 1.78
N VAL A 97 1.08 8.29 1.86
CA VAL A 97 1.42 6.99 2.48
C VAL A 97 2.31 7.24 3.69
N ARG A 98 1.97 6.63 4.83
CA ARG A 98 2.75 6.72 6.09
C ARG A 98 3.67 5.52 6.32
N GLY A 99 3.46 4.46 5.56
CA GLY A 99 4.25 3.24 5.65
C GLY A 99 3.87 2.29 4.52
N SER A 100 4.84 1.52 4.09
CA SER A 100 4.70 0.63 2.96
C SER A 100 5.68 -0.53 3.06
N SER A 101 5.29 -1.65 2.48
CA SER A 101 6.13 -2.83 2.40
C SER A 101 5.89 -3.57 1.09
N LEU A 102 6.91 -4.28 0.64
CA LEU A 102 6.84 -5.19 -0.48
C LEU A 102 7.24 -6.57 0.02
N ILE A 103 6.41 -7.56 -0.27
CA ILE A 103 6.69 -8.98 -0.05
C ILE A 103 6.62 -9.64 -1.41
N TRP A 104 7.60 -10.47 -1.73
CA TRP A 104 7.62 -11.21 -2.97
C TRP A 104 7.99 -12.67 -2.73
N ALA A 105 7.49 -13.53 -3.61
CA ALA A 105 7.86 -14.94 -3.66
C ALA A 105 8.00 -15.34 -5.13
N PRO A 106 9.10 -16.01 -5.52
CA PRO A 106 9.22 -16.54 -6.88
C PRO A 106 8.11 -17.58 -7.12
N VAL A 107 7.66 -17.70 -8.37
CA VAL A 107 6.57 -18.63 -8.73
C VAL A 107 7.05 -20.09 -8.69
N ASP A 108 8.33 -20.32 -9.00
CA ASP A 108 9.05 -21.59 -8.96
C ASP A 108 10.53 -21.35 -8.60
N ASP A 109 11.29 -22.41 -8.30
CA ASP A 109 12.67 -22.34 -7.79
C ASP A 109 13.65 -21.62 -8.75
N ASP A 110 13.51 -21.80 -10.07
CA ASP A 110 14.31 -21.14 -11.12
C ASP A 110 13.41 -20.23 -12.00
N SER A 111 12.64 -19.35 -11.35
CA SER A 111 11.64 -18.53 -12.05
C SER A 111 12.13 -17.11 -12.31
N SER A 112 12.01 -16.65 -13.56
CA SER A 112 12.09 -15.22 -13.91
C SER A 112 10.86 -14.42 -13.47
N VAL A 113 9.92 -15.07 -12.77
CA VAL A 113 8.63 -14.52 -12.36
C VAL A 113 8.47 -14.60 -10.84
N ALA A 114 8.05 -13.50 -10.22
CA ALA A 114 7.64 -13.47 -8.83
C ALA A 114 6.21 -12.98 -8.66
N THR A 115 5.49 -13.59 -7.72
CA THR A 115 4.29 -12.99 -7.15
C THR A 115 4.71 -11.92 -6.16
N VAL A 116 4.25 -10.69 -6.38
CA VAL A 116 4.60 -9.53 -5.56
C VAL A 116 3.34 -8.98 -4.92
N THR A 117 3.41 -8.71 -3.62
CA THR A 117 2.38 -8.03 -2.85
C THR A 117 2.97 -6.77 -2.21
N ILE A 118 2.41 -5.62 -2.59
CA ILE A 118 2.72 -4.31 -2.03
C ILE A 118 1.61 -3.95 -1.05
N THR A 119 1.98 -3.62 0.19
CA THR A 119 1.06 -3.07 1.18
C THR A 119 1.36 -1.60 1.37
N LEU A 120 0.36 -0.74 1.23
CA LEU A 120 0.45 0.70 1.44
C LEU A 120 -0.48 1.07 2.60
N ILE A 121 0.04 1.81 3.57
CA ILE A 121 -0.74 2.34 4.69
C ILE A 121 -1.01 3.82 4.41
N PRO A 122 -2.26 4.21 4.12
CA PRO A 122 -2.59 5.61 3.91
C PRO A 122 -2.29 6.45 5.15
N ALA A 123 -1.77 7.67 4.96
CA ALA A 123 -1.56 8.62 6.04
C ALA A 123 -2.90 9.18 6.57
N ARG A 124 -3.92 9.25 5.70
CA ARG A 124 -5.24 9.77 6.03
C ARG A 124 -6.28 8.67 5.96
N VAL A 125 -7.07 8.57 7.02
CA VAL A 125 -8.25 7.72 7.07
C VAL A 125 -9.38 8.48 6.39
N ARG A 126 -9.88 7.98 5.25
CA ARG A 126 -11.09 8.56 4.67
C ARG A 126 -12.24 8.30 5.66
N ASN A 127 -12.78 9.38 6.21
CA ASN A 127 -13.92 9.27 7.11
C ASN A 127 -15.07 8.56 6.35
N PRO A 128 -15.58 7.42 6.83
CA PRO A 128 -16.66 6.70 6.16
C PRO A 128 -17.94 7.54 6.04
N ALA A 129 -18.10 8.60 6.86
CA ALA A 129 -19.20 9.56 6.75
C ALA A 129 -19.12 10.48 5.51
N THR A 130 -18.01 10.44 4.75
CA THR A 130 -17.81 11.20 3.52
C THR A 130 -17.85 10.33 2.26
N ALA A 131 -18.68 9.27 2.26
CA ALA A 131 -19.28 8.87 0.99
C ALA A 131 -20.03 10.08 0.43
N PRO A 132 -19.97 10.40 -0.89
CA PRO A 132 -20.80 11.45 -1.43
C PRO A 132 -22.25 11.09 -1.10
N SER A 133 -22.90 11.92 -0.29
CA SER A 133 -24.33 11.89 -0.04
C SER A 133 -25.05 12.30 -1.32
N GLY A 134 -24.98 11.43 -2.32
CA GLY A 134 -25.88 11.44 -3.44
C GLY A 134 -27.28 11.10 -2.94
N ALA A 135 -28.14 12.12 -2.98
CA ALA A 135 -29.59 12.03 -2.87
C ALA A 135 -30.20 11.78 -1.47
N PHE A 136 -30.26 12.83 -0.66
CA PHE A 136 -31.55 13.19 -0.05
C PHE A 136 -31.82 14.66 -0.32
N LYS A 137 -32.41 14.93 -1.50
CA LYS A 137 -33.12 16.18 -1.77
C LYS A 137 -34.45 16.05 -1.05
N GLY A 138 -34.72 16.94 -0.10
CA GLY A 138 -35.97 16.95 0.64
C GLY A 138 -37.18 17.14 -0.27
N PHE A 139 -38.29 16.55 0.17
CA PHE A 139 -39.66 17.06 0.10
C PHE A 139 -40.43 16.47 1.28
#